data_AF-A0A3R9TDD7-F1
#
_entry.id   AF-A0A3R9TDD7-F1
#
_cell.length_a   1.000
_cell.length_b   1.000
_cell.length_c   1.000
_cell.angle_alpha   90.00
_cell.angle_beta   90.00
_cell.angle_gamma   90.00
#
_symmetry.space_group_name_H-M   'P 1'
#
loop_
_entity.id
_entity.type
_entity.pdbx_description
1 polymer ?
#
loop_
_entity_poly.entity_id
_entity_poly.type
_entity_poly.pdbx_seq_one_letter_code
_entity_poly.pdbx_strand_id
1 'polypeptide(L)'
;MSKFFLRWIDSWSDSENAQVGASSEYVIEKKIQWLRIIPFILLHIACLAAFWVGVSWFAVIFMLGFYFLRMFAITAFFHRYLSHKTFQTSRIVQFIFVLIGTMSA
;
A
#
# COMPACT_ATOMS: atom_id res chain seq x y z
N MET A 1 13.92 23.34 -20.19
CA MET A 1 12.65 23.03 -19.49
C MET A 1 12.40 21.53 -19.26
N SER A 2 12.77 20.62 -20.17
CA SER A 2 12.44 19.18 -20.07
C SER A 2 13.06 18.46 -18.87
N LYS A 3 14.29 18.82 -18.47
CA LYS A 3 14.97 18.18 -17.32
C LYS A 3 14.24 18.35 -15.99
N PHE A 4 13.49 19.44 -15.80
CA PHE A 4 12.68 19.64 -14.59
C PHE A 4 11.50 18.65 -14.54
N PHE A 5 10.80 18.48 -15.67
CA PHE A 5 9.69 17.55 -15.77
C PHE A 5 10.15 16.09 -15.63
N LEU A 6 11.30 15.75 -16.24
CA LEU A 6 11.94 14.44 -16.09
C LEU A 6 12.36 14.15 -14.64
N ARG A 7 12.89 15.15 -13.91
CA ARG A 7 13.23 15.00 -12.49
C ARG A 7 12.02 14.96 -11.56
N TRP A 8 10.91 15.60 -11.95
CA TRP A 8 9.66 15.57 -11.20
C TRP A 8 8.99 14.19 -11.32
N ILE A 9 9.02 13.59 -12.51
CA ILE A 9 8.44 12.27 -12.75
C ILE A 9 9.38 11.13 -12.32
N ASP A 10 10.69 11.33 -12.45
CA ASP A 10 11.72 10.36 -12.09
C ASP A 10 12.91 11.09 -11.43
N SER A 11 12.78 11.33 -10.13
CA SER A 11 13.86 11.92 -9.31
C SER A 11 15.14 11.08 -9.29
N TRP A 12 15.09 9.84 -9.79
CA TRP A 12 16.21 8.90 -9.84
C TRP A 12 16.96 8.95 -11.18
N SER A 13 16.49 9.74 -12.17
CA SER A 13 17.00 9.70 -13.54
C SER A 13 18.40 10.31 -13.73
N ASP A 14 19.02 10.87 -12.69
CA ASP A 14 20.28 11.62 -12.80
C ASP A 14 21.22 11.36 -11.61
N SER A 15 21.36 10.09 -11.20
CA SER A 15 22.33 9.68 -10.16
C SER A 15 23.75 9.42 -10.71
N GLU A 16 24.07 9.85 -11.93
CA GLU A 16 25.36 9.54 -12.57
C GLU A 16 26.55 10.38 -12.05
N ASN A 17 26.30 11.46 -11.28
CA ASN A 17 27.35 12.39 -10.83
C ASN A 17 27.57 12.45 -9.30
N ALA A 18 27.12 11.46 -8.53
CA ALA A 18 27.51 11.32 -7.13
C ALA A 18 28.74 10.40 -6.98
N GLN A 19 29.84 10.76 -7.64
CA GLN A 19 31.15 10.10 -7.52
C GLN A 19 32.06 10.92 -6.62
N VAL A 20 31.96 10.76 -5.30
CA VAL A 20 33.08 11.03 -4.38
C VAL A 20 33.05 10.00 -3.24
N GLY A 21 33.99 9.05 -3.26
CA GLY A 21 34.43 8.34 -2.06
C GLY A 21 34.19 6.82 -2.00
N ALA A 22 35.06 6.07 -2.67
CA ALA A 22 35.59 4.75 -2.30
C ALA A 22 34.73 3.79 -1.45
N SER A 23 34.15 2.76 -2.09
CA SER A 23 34.39 1.32 -1.82
C SER A 23 33.31 0.44 -2.46
N SER A 24 33.75 -0.50 -3.32
CA SER A 24 33.00 -1.63 -3.89
C SER A 24 31.67 -1.33 -4.59
N GLU A 25 31.74 -1.33 -5.92
CA GLU A 25 30.64 -1.29 -6.87
C GLU A 25 29.64 -2.45 -6.67
N TYR A 26 28.67 -2.26 -5.77
CA TYR A 26 27.41 -2.98 -5.82
C TYR A 26 26.51 -2.21 -6.79
N VAL A 27 26.56 -2.57 -8.08
CA VAL A 27 25.47 -2.25 -9.00
C VAL A 27 24.26 -3.00 -8.43
N ILE A 28 23.38 -2.29 -7.70
CA ILE A 28 22.07 -2.83 -7.37
C ILE A 28 21.38 -3.02 -8.72
N GLU A 29 21.50 -4.21 -9.34
CA GLU A 29 20.61 -4.59 -10.41
C GLU A 29 19.20 -4.57 -9.80
N LYS A 30 18.47 -3.50 -10.09
CA LYS A 30 17.09 -3.33 -9.64
C LYS A 30 16.21 -4.30 -10.43
N LYS A 31 16.28 -5.58 -10.10
CA LYS A 31 15.47 -6.62 -10.74
C LYS A 31 14.01 -6.38 -10.40
N ILE A 32 13.23 -6.06 -11.43
CA ILE A 32 11.78 -5.90 -11.32
C ILE A 32 11.16 -7.24 -10.90
N GLN A 33 10.52 -7.26 -9.74
CA GLN A 33 9.87 -8.46 -9.19
C GLN A 33 8.48 -8.62 -9.81
N TRP A 34 8.43 -9.04 -11.08
CA TRP A 34 7.19 -9.18 -11.85
C TRP A 34 6.11 -10.00 -11.15
N LEU A 35 6.50 -11.09 -10.46
CA LEU A 35 5.57 -11.95 -9.71
C LEU A 35 4.78 -11.19 -8.64
N ARG A 36 5.38 -10.16 -8.02
CA ARG A 36 4.73 -9.32 -7.02
C ARG A 36 3.90 -8.21 -7.65
N ILE A 37 4.27 -7.72 -8.83
CA ILE A 37 3.66 -6.54 -9.47
C ILE A 37 2.39 -6.91 -10.24
N ILE A 38 2.39 -8.07 -10.92
CA ILE A 38 1.26 -8.53 -11.74
C ILE A 38 -0.07 -8.53 -10.97
N PRO A 39 -0.17 -9.06 -9.73
CA PRO A 39 -1.42 -9.02 -8.95
C PRO A 39 -1.95 -7.59 -8.73
N PHE A 40 -1.07 -6.61 -8.48
CA PHE A 40 -1.50 -5.22 -8.30
C PHE A 40 -2.03 -4.63 -9.61
N ILE A 41 -1.37 -4.89 -10.74
CA ILE A 41 -1.84 -4.40 -12.05
C ILE A 41 -3.22 -4.97 -12.36
N LEU A 42 -3.40 -6.29 -12.16
CA LEU A 42 -4.69 -6.95 -12.38
C LEU A 42 -5.79 -6.38 -11.49
N LEU A 43 -5.49 -6.08 -10.22
CA LEU A 43 -6.47 -5.48 -9.30
C LEU A 43 -6.97 -4.12 -9.80
N HIS A 44 -6.09 -3.28 -10.35
CA HIS A 44 -6.50 -1.98 -10.92
C HIS A 44 -7.34 -2.15 -12.19
N ILE A 45 -6.96 -3.07 -13.08
CA ILE A 45 -7.72 -3.35 -14.30
C ILE A 45 -9.10 -3.93 -13.94
N ALA A 46 -9.19 -4.74 -12.88
CA ALA A 46 -10.44 -5.32 -12.41
C ALA A 46 -11.48 -4.27 -11.98
N CYS A 47 -11.08 -3.05 -11.60
CA CYS A 47 -12.03 -1.96 -11.33
C CYS A 47 -12.89 -1.62 -12.56
N LEU A 48 -12.37 -1.80 -13.78
CA LEU A 48 -13.12 -1.54 -15.01
C LEU A 48 -14.29 -2.53 -15.20
N ALA A 49 -14.23 -3.71 -14.57
CA ALA A 49 -15.32 -4.68 -14.62
C ALA A 49 -16.62 -4.17 -13.96
N ALA A 50 -16.53 -3.15 -13.09
CA ALA A 50 -17.70 -2.51 -12.49
C ALA A 50 -18.62 -1.85 -13.53
N PHE A 51 -18.07 -1.36 -14.66
CA PHE A 51 -18.86 -0.79 -15.76
C PHE A 51 -19.69 -1.85 -16.49
N TRP A 52 -19.25 -3.12 -16.45
CA TRP A 52 -19.95 -4.23 -17.09
C TRP A 52 -21.00 -4.86 -16.16
N VAL A 53 -20.66 -5.08 -14.89
CA VAL A 53 -21.55 -5.74 -13.91
C VAL A 53 -22.63 -4.79 -13.37
N GLY A 54 -22.42 -3.47 -13.45
CA GLY A 54 -23.30 -2.47 -12.87
C GLY A 54 -23.10 -2.31 -11.36
N VAL A 55 -23.72 -1.28 -10.79
CA VAL A 55 -23.58 -0.92 -9.37
C VAL A 55 -24.91 -1.11 -8.65
N SER A 56 -24.90 -1.88 -7.56
CA SER A 56 -26.05 -2.03 -6.66
C SER A 56 -25.83 -1.24 -5.38
N TRP A 57 -26.89 -0.64 -4.83
CA TRP A 57 -26.86 0.04 -3.53
C TRP A 57 -26.35 -0.85 -2.40
N PHE A 58 -26.66 -2.15 -2.45
CA PHE A 58 -26.14 -3.12 -1.50
C PHE A 58 -24.60 -3.21 -1.56
N ALA A 59 -24.03 -3.25 -2.76
CA ALA A 59 -22.59 -3.30 -2.96
C ALA A 59 -21.89 -2.03 -2.45
N VAL A 60 -22.50 -0.86 -2.66
CA VAL A 60 -21.96 0.43 -2.19
C VAL A 60 -21.92 0.50 -0.66
N ILE A 61 -22.99 0.06 0.01
CA ILE A 61 -23.05 0.05 1.49
C ILE A 61 -21.97 -0.86 2.06
N PHE A 62 -21.81 -2.07 1.52
CA PHE A 62 -20.77 -3.01 1.96
C PHE A 62 -19.36 -2.49 1.66
N MET A 63 -19.15 -1.86 0.50
CA MET A 63 -17.88 -1.23 0.15
C MET A 63 -17.49 -0.18 1.21
N LEU A 64 -18.40 0.74 1.54
CA LEU A 64 -18.15 1.77 2.55
C LEU A 64 -17.97 1.16 3.94
N GLY A 65 -18.84 0.22 4.34
CA GLY A 65 -18.78 -0.43 5.64
C GLY A 65 -17.44 -1.14 5.87
N PHE A 66 -17.00 -1.95 4.90
CA PHE A 66 -15.70 -2.62 4.98
C PHE A 66 -14.52 -1.65 4.85
N TYR A 67 -14.67 -0.53 4.13
CA TYR A 67 -13.64 0.50 4.06
C TYR A 67 -13.39 1.12 5.45
N PHE A 68 -14.44 1.61 6.10
CA PHE A 68 -14.32 2.23 7.41
C PHE A 68 -13.90 1.24 8.49
N LEU A 69 -14.47 0.03 8.49
CA LEU A 69 -14.12 -1.01 9.45
C LEU A 69 -12.63 -1.37 9.38
N ARG A 70 -12.09 -1.56 8.17
CA ARG A 70 -10.67 -1.86 7.96
C ARG A 70 -9.78 -0.66 8.30
N MET A 71 -10.15 0.55 7.86
CA MET A 71 -9.40 1.77 8.22
C MET A 71 -9.29 1.94 9.73
N PHE A 72 -10.38 1.72 10.47
CA PHE A 72 -10.36 1.78 11.93
C PHE A 72 -9.48 0.67 12.54
N ALA A 73 -9.61 -0.58 12.08
CA ALA A 73 -8.78 -1.69 12.57
C ALA A 73 -7.27 -1.43 12.37
N ILE A 74 -6.87 -0.94 11.19
CA ILE A 74 -5.45 -0.66 10.91
C ILE A 74 -4.95 0.52 11.74
N THR A 75 -5.67 1.65 11.73
CA THR A 75 -5.19 2.89 12.37
C THR A 75 -5.22 2.81 13.90
N ALA A 76 -6.31 2.29 14.49
CA ALA A 76 -6.44 2.22 15.93
C ALA A 76 -5.66 1.03 16.52
N PHE A 77 -5.72 -0.15 15.90
CA PHE A 77 -5.15 -1.36 16.50
C PHE A 77 -3.77 -1.73 15.95
N PHE A 78 -3.57 -1.79 14.63
CA PHE A 78 -2.23 -2.08 14.10
C PHE A 78 -1.25 -0.95 14.44
N HIS A 79 -1.60 0.28 14.11
CA HIS A 79 -0.70 1.41 14.29
C HIS A 79 -0.65 1.87 15.76
N ARG A 80 -1.80 2.21 16.37
CA ARG A 80 -1.79 2.83 17.71
C ARG A 80 -1.57 1.84 18.86
N TYR A 81 -2.20 0.67 18.79
CA TYR A 81 -2.15 -0.32 19.86
C TYR A 81 -0.90 -1.20 19.73
N LEU A 82 -0.63 -1.78 18.56
CA LEU A 82 0.49 -2.72 18.40
C LEU A 82 1.84 -2.01 18.23
N SER A 83 1.94 -0.99 17.36
CA SER A 83 3.20 -0.29 17.13
C SER A 83 3.54 0.70 18.24
N HIS A 84 2.57 1.51 18.70
CA HIS A 84 2.82 2.59 19.65
C HIS A 84 2.29 2.36 21.07
N LYS A 85 1.59 1.25 21.34
CA LYS A 85 1.07 0.86 22.68
C LYS A 85 0.39 1.99 23.46
N THR A 86 -0.32 2.86 22.76
CA THR A 86 -0.90 4.11 23.32
C THR A 86 -2.09 3.91 24.25
N PHE A 87 -2.71 2.73 24.26
CA PHE A 87 -3.81 2.38 25.15
C PHE A 87 -3.84 0.86 25.41
N GLN A 88 -4.60 0.43 26.41
CA GLN A 88 -4.81 -0.99 26.73
C GLN A 88 -6.27 -1.38 26.50
N THR A 89 -6.51 -2.59 26.04
CA THR A 89 -7.84 -3.13 25.70
C THR A 89 -7.90 -4.62 26.08
N SER A 90 -9.08 -5.26 26.10
CA SER A 90 -9.21 -6.67 26.45
C SER A 90 -8.64 -7.59 25.36
N ARG A 91 -8.13 -8.78 25.74
CA ARG A 91 -7.50 -9.72 24.77
C ARG A 91 -8.43 -10.12 23.62
N ILE A 92 -9.74 -10.21 23.89
CA ILE A 92 -10.75 -10.55 22.89
C ILE A 92 -10.87 -9.44 21.84
N VAL A 93 -10.95 -8.19 22.28
CA VAL A 93 -11.06 -7.02 21.38
C VAL A 93 -9.78 -6.89 20.55
N GLN A 94 -8.62 -7.10 21.16
CA GLN A 94 -7.35 -7.13 20.43
C GLN A 94 -7.35 -8.18 19.33
N PHE A 95 -7.75 -9.42 19.65
CA PHE A 95 -7.79 -10.50 18.68
C PHE A 95 -8.73 -10.19 17.51
N ILE A 96 -9.94 -9.72 17.78
CA ILE A 96 -10.93 -9.39 16.74
C ILE A 96 -10.41 -8.30 15.81
N PHE A 97 -9.93 -7.18 16.34
CA PHE A 97 -9.49 -6.07 15.50
C PHE A 97 -8.16 -6.33 14.81
N VAL A 98 -7.26 -7.13 15.40
CA VAL A 98 -6.06 -7.60 14.70
C VAL A 98 -6.45 -8.55 13.57
N LEU A 99 -7.37 -9.49 13.80
CA LEU A 99 -7.86 -10.39 12.75
C LEU A 99 -8.50 -9.59 11.59
N ILE A 100 -9.40 -8.65 11.90
CA ILE A 100 -10.00 -7.77 10.89
C ILE A 100 -8.94 -6.95 10.15
N GLY A 101 -7.93 -6.43 10.85
CA GLY A 101 -6.83 -5.73 10.21
C GLY A 101 -5.96 -6.65 9.35
N THR A 102 -5.75 -7.92 9.70
CA THR A 102 -5.04 -8.87 8.82
C THR A 102 -5.80 -9.19 7.53
N MET A 103 -7.14 -9.09 7.52
CA MET A 103 -7.94 -9.26 6.29
C MET A 103 -7.76 -8.09 5.30
N SER A 104 -7.02 -7.04 5.68
CA SER A 104 -6.70 -5.92 4.80
C SER A 104 -5.33 -6.04 4.12
N ALA A 105 -4.51 -7.00 4.54
CA ALA A 105 -3.20 -7.32 3.97
C ALA A 105 -3.33 -8.36 2.85
#